data_AF-A0A109UXL0-F1
#
_entry.id   AF-A0A109UXL0-F1
#
_cell.length_a   1.000
_cell.length_b   1.000
_cell.length_c   1.000
_cell.angle_alpha   90.00
_cell.angle_beta   90.00
_cell.angle_gamma   90.00
#
_symmetry.space_group_name_H-M   'P 1'
#
loop_
_entity.id
_entity.type
_entity.pdbx_description
1 polymer ?
#
loop_
_entity_poly.entity_id
_entity_poly.type
_entity_poly.pdbx_seq_one_letter_code
_entity_poly.pdbx_strand_id
1 'polypeptide(L)' 'MTGVTKICPNCKETLQKCLIQQNYGIVICPNEECMYPFNEAEAIDQIVQVNDKEILQAAKMRLRNDNTLYGNDGSKTS' A
#
# COMPACT_ATOMS: atom_id res chain seq x y z
N MET A 1 15.12 -9.62 10.92
CA MET A 1 14.11 -8.54 10.80
C MET A 1 14.85 -7.27 10.40
N THR A 2 15.04 -7.06 9.10
CA THR A 2 15.68 -5.85 8.56
C THR A 2 14.68 -4.70 8.63
N GLY A 3 15.06 -3.62 9.33
CA GLY A 3 14.21 -2.46 9.54
C GLY A 3 14.11 -1.66 8.27
N VAL A 4 13.05 -1.86 7.49
CA VAL A 4 12.78 -1.03 6.32
C VAL A 4 12.43 0.37 6.79
N THR A 5 13.26 1.34 6.43
CA THR A 5 13.07 2.75 6.76
C THR A 5 11.73 3.23 6.20
N LYS A 6 10.96 3.99 6.99
CA LYS A 6 9.67 4.54 6.52
C LYS A 6 9.82 5.73 5.56
N ILE A 7 11.04 6.24 5.43
CA ILE A 7 11.37 7.46 4.70
C ILE A 7 12.26 7.10 3.52
N CYS A 8 11.94 7.67 2.36
CA CYS A 8 12.67 7.48 1.12
C CYS A 8 14.10 8.02 1.29
N PRO A 9 15.14 7.23 0.99
CA PRO A 9 16.52 7.68 1.11
C PRO A 9 16.82 8.86 0.17
N ASN A 10 16.14 8.90 -0.99
CA ASN A 10 16.45 9.80 -2.10
C ASN A 10 15.74 11.16 -1.99
N CYS A 11 14.41 11.18 -1.81
CA CYS A 11 13.63 12.43 -1.76
C CYS A 11 13.03 12.77 -0.37
N LYS A 12 13.26 11.92 0.64
CA LYS A 12 12.76 12.08 2.03
C LYS A 12 11.24 12.02 2.20
N GLU A 13 10.49 11.62 1.17
CA GLU A 13 9.05 11.34 1.31
C GLU A 13 8.77 10.04 2.08
N THR A 14 7.52 9.86 2.50
CA THR A 14 7.10 8.62 3.16
C THR A 14 6.97 7.50 2.15
N LEU A 15 7.67 6.39 2.39
CA LEU A 15 7.56 5.19 1.57
C LEU A 15 6.23 4.49 1.80
N GLN A 16 5.71 3.86 0.75
CA GLN A 16 4.48 3.10 0.77
C GLN A 16 4.74 1.64 0.41
N LYS A 17 4.00 0.75 1.06
CA LYS A 17 4.02 -0.68 0.73
C LYS A 17 2.93 -0.95 -0.30
N CYS A 18 3.32 -1.43 -1.48
CA CYS A 18 2.41 -1.83 -2.54
C CYS A 18 2.36 -3.37 -2.63
N LEU A 19 1.16 -3.96 -2.66
CA LEU A 19 1.01 -5.41 -2.78
C LEU A 19 1.22 -5.83 -4.25
N ILE A 20 2.11 -6.79 -4.50
CA ILE A 20 2.44 -7.23 -5.87
C ILE A 20 2.02 -8.67 -6.15
N GLN A 21 2.13 -9.58 -5.17
CA GLN A 21 1.78 -10.98 -5.35
C GLN A 21 1.43 -11.66 -4.02
N GLN A 22 0.22 -12.22 -3.89
CA GLN A 22 -0.24 -12.92 -2.69
C GLN A 22 0.00 -12.10 -1.40
N ASN A 23 0.99 -12.50 -0.60
CA ASN A 23 1.42 -11.87 0.64
C ASN A 23 2.81 -11.23 0.52
N TYR A 24 3.24 -10.90 -0.70
CA TYR A 24 4.43 -10.10 -0.98
C TYR A 24 4.03 -8.71 -1.48
N GLY A 25 4.69 -7.72 -0.90
CA GLY A 25 4.62 -6.34 -1.33
C GLY A 25 6.02 -5.81 -1.60
N ILE A 26 6.08 -4.64 -2.21
CA ILE A 26 7.31 -3.89 -2.43
C ILE A 26 7.17 -2.53 -1.77
N VAL A 27 8.23 -2.07 -1.12
CA VAL A 27 8.30 -0.72 -0.54
C VAL A 27 8.80 0.25 -1.60
N ILE A 28 7.96 1.22 -1.96
CA ILE A 28 8.21 2.18 -3.03
C ILE A 28 8.03 3.61 -2.56
N CYS A 29 8.69 4.54 -3.24
CA CYS A 29 8.38 5.95 -3.10
C CYS A 29 7.16 6.31 -3.96
N PRO A 30 6.14 6.98 -3.41
CA PRO A 30 4.97 7.41 -4.18
C PRO A 30 5.29 8.57 -5.13
N ASN A 31 6.43 9.24 -4.96
CA ASN A 31 6.90 10.26 -5.88
C ASN A 31 7.42 9.60 -7.17
N GLU A 32 6.66 9.79 -8.26
CA GLU A 32 6.93 9.21 -9.57
C GLU A 32 8.28 9.67 -10.15
N GLU A 33 8.74 10.88 -9.83
CA GLU A 33 10.05 11.39 -10.27
C GLU A 33 11.22 10.74 -9.51
N CYS A 34 10.98 10.30 -8.28
CA CYS A 34 12.03 9.71 -7.44
C CYS A 34 12.41 8.29 -7.89
N MET A 35 11.44 7.54 -8.43
CA MET A 35 11.59 6.16 -8.94
C MET A 35 12.11 5.12 -7.94
N TYR A 36 12.28 5.43 -6.66
CA TYR A 36 12.76 4.48 -5.66
C TYR A 36 11.74 3.34 -5.46
N PRO A 37 12.15 2.06 -5.48
CA PRO A 37 13.54 1.55 -5.52
C PRO A 37 14.02 1.12 -6.91
N PHE A 38 13.25 1.39 -7.97
CA PHE A 38 13.53 0.91 -9.32
C PHE A 38 14.74 1.57 -9.99
N ASN A 39 15.20 2.70 -9.45
CA ASN A 39 16.45 3.34 -9.83
C ASN A 39 17.66 2.81 -9.05
N GLU A 40 17.50 1.78 -8.20
CA GLU A 40 18.58 1.12 -7.47
C GLU A 40 18.85 -0.29 -8.01
N ALA A 41 20.10 -0.74 -7.91
CA ALA A 41 20.49 -2.08 -8.37
C ALA A 41 19.85 -3.20 -7.54
N GLU A 42 19.46 -2.90 -6.30
CA GLU A 42 19.00 -3.86 -5.29
C GLU A 42 17.49 -3.71 -4.99
N ALA A 43 16.68 -3.37 -6.00
CA ALA A 43 15.23 -3.18 -5.83
C ALA A 43 14.50 -4.40 -5.21
N ILE A 44 15.06 -5.60 -5.42
CA ILE A 44 14.56 -6.86 -4.84
C ILE A 44 14.59 -6.85 -3.31
N ASP A 45 15.54 -6.13 -2.70
CA ASP A 45 15.67 -6.05 -1.24
C ASP A 45 14.53 -5.27 -0.59
N GLN A 46 13.76 -4.52 -1.39
CA GLN A 46 12.55 -3.84 -0.95
C GLN A 46 11.29 -4.69 -1.06
N ILE A 47 11.42 -5.94 -1.53
CA ILE A 47 10.33 -6.92 -1.48
C ILE A 47 10.19 -7.42 -0.05
N VAL A 48 9.00 -7.22 0.52
CA VAL A 48 8.67 -7.55 1.91
C VAL A 48 7.47 -8.47 1.97
N GLN A 49 7.47 -9.38 2.93
CA GLN A 49 6.26 -10.11 3.26
C GLN A 49 5.26 -9.17 3.95
N VAL A 50 4.01 -9.28 3.55
CA VAL A 50 2.87 -8.54 4.10
C VAL A 50 2.03 -9.51 4.90
N ASN A 51 1.75 -9.17 6.15
CA ASN A 51 0.90 -10.01 6.99
C ASN A 51 -0.55 -9.98 6.46
N ASP A 52 -1.24 -11.12 6.43
CA ASP A 52 -2.64 -11.24 6.06
C ASP A 52 -3.55 -10.25 6.80
N LYS A 53 -3.23 -9.93 8.06
CA LYS A 53 -3.95 -8.91 8.83
C LYS A 53 -3.89 -7.52 8.17
N GLU A 54 -2.72 -7.12 7.67
CA GLU A 54 -2.55 -5.85 6.94
C GLU A 54 -3.32 -5.88 5.62
N ILE A 55 -3.29 -7.01 4.90
CA ILE A 55 -4.03 -7.21 3.64
C ILE A 55 -5.54 -7.08 3.87
N LEU A 56 -6.08 -7.75 4.88
CA LEU A 56 -7.50 -7.70 5.25
C LEU A 56 -7.92 -6.30 5.71
N GLN A 57 -7.06 -5.59 6.45
CA GLN A 57 -7.32 -4.20 6.83
C GLN A 57 -7.39 -3.28 5.61
N ALA A 58 -6.45 -3.40 4.69
CA ALA A 58 -6.46 -2.64 3.44
C ALA A 58 -7.71 -2.94 2.60
N ALA A 59 -8.09 -4.21 2.48
CA ALA A 59 -9.32 -4.61 1.79
C ALA A 59 -10.58 -4.01 2.43
N LYS A 60 -10.66 -4.05 3.77
CA LYS A 60 -11.77 -3.44 4.52
C LYS A 60 -11.86 -1.93 4.31
N MET A 61 -10.74 -1.23 4.25
CA MET A 61 -10.72 0.21 3.97
C MET A 61 -11.23 0.53 2.56
N ARG A 62 -10.83 -0.24 1.55
CA ARG A 62 -11.33 -0.08 0.17
C ARG A 62 -12.84 -0.26 0.08
N LEU A 63 -13.36 -1.34 0.67
CA LEU A 63 -14.81 -1.62 0.69
C LEU A 63 -15.63 -0.56 1.44
N ARG A 64 -15.07 0.04 2.50
CA ARG A 64 -15.72 1.15 3.22
C ARG A 64 -15.82 2.40 2.36
N ASN A 65 -14.78 2.71 1.59
CA ASN A 65 -14.78 3.86 0.70
C ASN A 65 -15.78 3.65 -0.45
N ASP A 66 -15.87 2.44 -1.00
CA ASP A 66 -16.86 2.12 -2.05
C ASP A 66 -18.32 2.24 -1.56
N ASN A 67 -18.60 1.86 -0.30
CA ASN A 67 -19.93 2.02 0.31
C ASN A 67 -20.38 3.48 0.47
N THR A 68 -19.48 4.46 0.34
CA THR A 68 -19.86 5.88 0.32
C THR A 68 -20.34 6.37 -1.05
N LEU A 69 -20.13 5.59 -2.12
CA LEU A 69 -20.60 5.90 -3.48
C LEU A 69 -21.90 5.18 -3.87
N TYR A 70 -22.33 4.17 -3.10
CA TYR A 70 -23.55 3.37 -3.35
C TYR A 70 -24.56 3.40 -2.19
N GLY A 71 -24.60 4.50 -1.43
CA GLY A 71 -25.35 4.57 -0.18
C GLY A 71 -26.23 5.79 -0.01
N ASN A 72 -27.11 6.12 -0.98
CA ASN A 72 -28.43 6.67 -0.64
C ASN A 72 -29.42 6.55 -1.81
N ASP A 73 -29.98 5.36 -2.03
CA ASP A 73 -31.27 5.20 -2.70
C ASP A 73 -31.99 3.96 -2.15
N GLY A 74 -33.06 4.19 -1.37
CA GLY A 74 -34.15 3.21 -1.24
C GLY A 74 -34.31 2.42 0.06
N SER A 75 -35.03 3.03 1.00
CA SER A 75 -36.22 2.49 1.66
C SER A 75 -36.15 1.21 2.53
N LYS A 76 -36.52 1.36 3.81
CA LYS A 76 -37.81 0.85 4.30
C LYS A 76 -38.23 1.52 5.62
N THR A 77 -39.31 2.29 5.51
CA THR A 77 -40.29 2.53 6.57
C THR A 77 -40.86 1.21 7.05
N SER A 78 -40.86 0.99 8.37
CA SER A 78 -41.83 0.20 9.12
C SER A 78 -41.83 0.68 10.56
#